data_AF-A0A254Q3Q3-F1
#
_entry.id   AF-A0A254Q3Q3-F1
#
_cell.length_a   1.000
_cell.length_b   1.000
_cell.length_c   1.000
_cell.angle_alpha   90.00
_cell.angle_beta   90.00
_cell.angle_gamma   90.00
#
_symmetry.space_group_name_H-M   'P 1'
#
loop_
_entity.id
_entity.type
_entity.pdbx_description
1 polymer ?
#
loop_
_entity_poly.entity_id
_entity_poly.type
_entity_poly.pdbx_seq_one_letter_code
_entity_poly.pdbx_strand_id
1 'polypeptide(L)'
;MTKASIGRVRKAQLTYGNVCTLNGCNQPRKSGHKWCALHKRRSIYRGSPEQNMIRQRDISFARKTVLFLIQDNQNNPAWHDLMAAIQSNWDAGVRAVNQELLLSATGYAMNRLRRNGLRICSAIFAGVGLQKTFITYCAYQYLQEFNLNQFATDTSFRHLLVRALRNEAKDFNPNLINKTTGKPLAYSSPLYMNERDCVWEVMSGIFGATGMKLYTQLEKRAERLRQNNLNINKAIKNIQ
;
A
#
# COMPACT_ATOMS: atom_id res chain seq x y z
N MET A 1 -17.80 -22.18 64.07
CA MET A 1 -18.45 -22.38 62.75
C MET A 1 -17.51 -21.90 61.65
N THR A 2 -16.75 -22.82 61.07
CA THR A 2 -15.71 -22.59 60.06
C THR A 2 -16.33 -22.60 58.66
N LYS A 3 -16.35 -21.45 57.97
CA LYS A 3 -16.74 -21.38 56.55
C LYS A 3 -15.54 -21.74 55.68
N ALA A 4 -15.57 -22.94 55.10
CA ALA A 4 -14.63 -23.36 54.07
C ALA A 4 -14.85 -22.56 52.77
N SER A 5 -13.83 -21.85 52.32
CA SER A 5 -13.79 -21.17 51.03
C SER A 5 -13.51 -22.19 49.93
N ILE A 6 -14.56 -22.59 49.20
CA ILE A 6 -14.43 -23.41 47.99
C ILE A 6 -13.78 -22.56 46.89
N GLY A 7 -12.48 -22.77 46.69
CA GLY A 7 -11.73 -22.20 45.58
C GLY A 7 -12.32 -22.66 44.25
N ARG A 8 -12.83 -21.71 43.46
CA ARG A 8 -13.18 -21.97 42.05
C ARG A 8 -11.90 -22.22 41.26
N VAL A 9 -11.55 -23.49 41.09
CA VAL A 9 -10.63 -23.91 40.03
C VAL A 9 -11.32 -23.61 38.70
N ARG A 10 -10.91 -22.53 38.03
CA ARG A 10 -11.30 -22.27 36.64
C ARG A 10 -10.70 -23.39 35.79
N LYS A 11 -11.51 -24.39 35.45
CA LYS A 11 -11.20 -25.33 34.36
C LYS A 11 -10.98 -24.50 33.10
N ALA A 12 -9.73 -24.42 32.64
CA ALA A 12 -9.41 -23.91 31.32
C ALA A 12 -10.00 -24.87 30.29
N GLN A 13 -11.23 -24.60 29.84
CA GLN A 13 -11.73 -25.17 28.59
C GLN A 13 -10.84 -24.63 27.47
N LEU A 14 -9.93 -25.47 26.99
CA LEU A 14 -9.31 -25.33 25.67
C LEU A 14 -10.43 -25.44 24.62
N THR A 15 -11.13 -24.33 24.39
CA THR A 15 -12.04 -24.22 23.26
C THR A 15 -11.18 -24.11 21.99
N TYR A 16 -11.34 -25.09 21.11
CA TYR A 16 -10.72 -25.15 19.77
C TYR A 16 -10.95 -23.89 18.90
N GLY A 17 -11.78 -22.93 19.34
CA GLY A 17 -11.99 -21.63 18.69
C GLY A 17 -11.00 -20.51 19.07
N ASN A 18 -10.11 -20.72 20.05
CA ASN A 18 -9.23 -19.68 20.60
C ASN A 18 -7.80 -19.69 20.07
N VAL A 19 -7.48 -20.47 19.03
CA VAL A 19 -6.12 -20.59 18.46
C VAL A 19 -5.97 -19.72 17.21
N CYS A 20 -4.84 -19.02 17.08
CA CYS A 20 -4.49 -18.15 15.94
C CYS A 20 -4.86 -18.78 14.59
N THR A 21 -5.52 -18.04 13.69
CA THR A 21 -5.88 -18.55 12.34
C THR A 21 -4.71 -18.68 11.38
N LEU A 22 -3.48 -18.31 11.79
CA LEU A 22 -2.33 -18.42 10.90
C LEU A 22 -1.91 -19.88 10.84
N ASN A 23 -1.80 -20.44 9.63
CA ASN A 23 -1.35 -21.81 9.42
C ASN A 23 -0.02 -22.07 10.16
N GLY A 24 0.02 -23.15 10.94
CA GLY A 24 1.18 -23.52 11.75
C GLY A 24 1.36 -22.75 13.06
N CYS A 25 0.43 -21.86 13.45
CA CYS A 25 0.50 -21.13 14.71
C CYS A 25 -0.46 -21.70 15.77
N ASN A 26 0.10 -22.28 16.83
CA ASN A 26 -0.68 -22.84 17.95
C ASN A 26 -0.90 -21.85 19.12
N GLN A 27 -0.53 -20.58 18.93
CA GLN A 27 -0.65 -19.56 19.98
C GLN A 27 -2.11 -19.08 20.12
N PRO A 28 -2.55 -18.69 21.33
CA PRO A 28 -3.91 -18.20 21.53
C PRO A 28 -4.16 -16.88 20.78
N ARG A 29 -5.38 -16.72 20.26
CA ARG A 29 -5.86 -15.48 19.64
C ARG A 29 -5.86 -14.35 20.66
N LYS A 30 -5.59 -13.14 20.19
CA LYS A 30 -5.92 -11.95 20.98
C LYS A 30 -7.43 -11.76 20.95
N SER A 31 -8.04 -11.40 22.08
CA SER A 31 -9.49 -11.13 22.16
C SER A 31 -9.95 -10.19 21.03
N GLY A 32 -11.05 -10.57 20.37
CA GLY A 32 -11.64 -9.84 19.25
C GLY A 32 -10.79 -9.80 17.97
N HIS A 33 -9.83 -10.73 17.80
CA HIS A 33 -8.93 -10.73 16.65
C HIS A 33 -8.64 -12.15 16.14
N LYS A 34 -8.49 -12.32 14.81
CA LYS A 34 -8.21 -13.63 14.20
C LYS A 34 -6.81 -14.19 14.49
N TRP A 35 -5.86 -13.29 14.77
CA TRP A 35 -4.46 -13.60 15.04
C TRP A 35 -4.07 -13.49 16.52
N CYS A 36 -3.02 -14.21 16.93
CA CYS A 36 -2.36 -14.03 18.23
C CYS A 36 -1.73 -12.63 18.35
N ALA A 37 -1.29 -12.25 19.57
CA ALA A 37 -0.71 -10.94 19.82
C ALA A 37 0.49 -10.62 18.93
N LEU A 38 1.37 -11.60 18.67
CA LEU A 38 2.53 -11.46 17.81
C LEU A 38 2.13 -11.19 16.35
N HIS A 39 1.21 -11.99 15.80
CA HIS A 39 0.76 -11.85 14.42
C HIS A 39 -0.10 -10.60 14.20
N LYS A 40 -0.90 -10.17 15.19
CA LYS A 40 -1.55 -8.85 15.16
C LYS A 40 -0.53 -7.72 15.15
N ARG A 41 0.54 -7.82 15.95
CA ARG A 41 1.62 -6.82 15.92
C ARG A 41 2.27 -6.83 14.54
N ARG A 42 2.64 -7.99 14.00
CA ARG A 42 3.19 -8.10 12.64
C ARG A 42 2.26 -7.46 11.60
N SER A 43 0.95 -7.67 11.69
CA SER A 43 0.00 -7.10 10.75
C SER A 43 -0.06 -5.58 10.75
N ILE A 44 0.02 -4.96 11.93
CA ILE A 44 0.02 -3.50 12.09
C ILE A 44 1.33 -2.89 11.57
N TYR A 45 2.45 -3.56 11.83
CA TYR A 45 3.77 -3.00 11.55
C TYR A 45 4.33 -3.38 10.19
N ARG A 46 3.95 -4.53 9.61
CA ARG A 46 4.59 -5.09 8.40
C ARG A 46 3.61 -5.59 7.35
N GLY A 47 2.31 -5.52 7.58
CA GLY A 47 1.28 -6.12 6.71
C GLY A 47 0.99 -7.57 7.06
N SER A 48 0.09 -8.20 6.30
CA SER A 48 -0.50 -9.50 6.67
C SER A 48 0.56 -10.55 7.04
N PRO A 49 0.41 -11.29 8.16
CA PRO A 49 1.29 -12.39 8.51
C PRO A 49 1.30 -13.54 7.49
N GLU A 50 0.22 -13.67 6.71
CA GLU A 50 0.04 -14.65 5.64
C GLU A 50 0.76 -14.24 4.35
N GLN A 51 1.26 -12.99 4.28
CA GLN A 51 1.89 -12.42 3.11
C GLN A 51 3.37 -12.83 3.02
N ASN A 52 3.76 -13.41 1.88
CA ASN A 52 5.15 -13.56 1.51
C ASN A 52 5.80 -12.19 1.30
N MET A 53 7.06 -12.04 1.71
CA MET A 53 7.77 -10.77 1.59
C MET A 53 7.94 -10.39 0.11
N ILE A 54 7.42 -9.22 -0.27
CA ILE A 54 7.72 -8.62 -1.57
C ILE A 54 9.18 -8.18 -1.56
N ARG A 55 9.98 -8.71 -2.49
CA ARG A 55 11.41 -8.42 -2.52
C ARG A 55 11.62 -7.04 -3.13
N GLN A 56 12.68 -6.35 -2.68
CA GLN A 56 13.04 -5.05 -3.24
C GLN A 56 13.26 -5.10 -4.76
N ARG A 57 13.84 -6.21 -5.27
CA ARG A 57 14.02 -6.42 -6.70
C ARG A 57 12.70 -6.39 -7.49
N ASP A 58 11.61 -6.92 -6.90
CA ASP A 58 10.31 -6.99 -7.55
C ASP A 58 9.71 -5.57 -7.67
N ILE A 59 9.82 -4.78 -6.60
CA ILE A 59 9.42 -3.36 -6.59
C ILE A 59 10.28 -2.53 -7.54
N SER A 60 11.60 -2.73 -7.54
CA SER A 60 12.52 -2.03 -8.46
C SER A 60 12.22 -2.34 -9.91
N PHE A 61 11.91 -3.60 -10.24
CA PHE A 61 11.48 -4.00 -11.57
C PHE A 61 10.19 -3.28 -11.97
N ALA A 62 9.14 -3.36 -11.16
CA ALA A 62 7.87 -2.69 -11.47
C ALA A 62 8.02 -1.18 -11.65
N ARG A 63 8.83 -0.51 -10.80
CA ARG A 63 9.14 0.91 -10.95
C ARG A 63 9.84 1.24 -12.26
N LYS A 64 10.82 0.43 -12.67
CA LYS A 64 11.50 0.61 -13.97
C LYS A 64 10.52 0.45 -15.14
N THR A 65 9.63 -0.53 -15.06
CA THR A 65 8.62 -0.74 -16.10
C THR A 65 7.66 0.45 -16.21
N VAL A 66 7.16 0.97 -15.08
CA VAL A 66 6.32 2.17 -15.07
C VAL A 66 7.06 3.39 -15.64
N LEU A 67 8.32 3.60 -15.26
CA LEU A 67 9.13 4.71 -15.79
C LEU A 67 9.33 4.62 -17.31
N PHE A 68 9.62 3.42 -17.81
CA PHE A 68 9.72 3.17 -19.25
C PHE A 68 8.40 3.50 -19.97
N LEU A 69 7.27 3.08 -19.42
CA LEU A 69 5.95 3.39 -20.00
C LEU A 69 5.66 4.90 -20.02
N ILE A 70 6.02 5.62 -18.95
CA ILE A 70 5.89 7.08 -18.90
C ILE A 70 6.72 7.72 -20.02
N GLN A 71 7.97 7.28 -20.20
CA GLN A 71 8.88 7.79 -21.23
C GLN A 71 8.33 7.53 -22.64
N ASP A 72 7.85 6.31 -22.91
CA ASP A 72 7.30 5.91 -24.22
C ASP A 72 6.05 6.72 -24.60
N ASN A 73 5.31 7.24 -23.61
CA ASN A 73 4.07 7.97 -23.83
C ASN A 73 4.21 9.50 -23.77
N GLN A 74 5.43 10.03 -23.65
CA GLN A 74 5.64 11.48 -23.52
C GLN A 74 5.09 12.31 -24.68
N ASN A 75 4.98 11.74 -25.87
CA ASN A 75 4.47 12.42 -27.07
C ASN A 75 3.02 12.04 -27.41
N ASN A 76 2.33 11.29 -26.54
CA ASN A 76 0.97 10.83 -26.78
C ASN A 76 -0.03 11.86 -26.23
N PRO A 77 -0.89 12.49 -27.06
CA PRO A 77 -1.88 13.47 -26.58
C PRO A 77 -2.79 12.93 -25.47
N ALA A 78 -3.24 11.67 -25.59
CA ALA A 78 -4.08 11.04 -24.57
C ALA A 78 -3.35 10.84 -23.24
N TRP A 79 -2.02 10.73 -23.25
CA TRP A 79 -1.22 10.69 -22.03
C TRP A 79 -1.20 12.06 -21.33
N HIS A 80 -1.10 13.14 -22.09
CA HIS A 80 -1.18 14.49 -21.53
C HIS A 80 -2.55 14.78 -20.91
N ASP A 81 -3.63 14.42 -21.59
CA ASP A 81 -5.00 14.58 -21.07
C ASP A 81 -5.19 13.82 -19.76
N LEU A 82 -4.67 12.60 -19.69
CA LEU A 82 -4.71 11.81 -18.47
C LEU A 82 -3.89 12.46 -17.35
N MET A 83 -2.65 12.86 -17.62
CA MET A 83 -1.80 13.46 -16.60
C MET A 83 -2.37 14.80 -16.11
N ALA A 84 -3.04 15.55 -16.98
CA ALA A 84 -3.79 16.75 -16.60
C ALA A 84 -4.98 16.42 -15.68
N ALA A 85 -5.75 15.37 -15.99
CA ALA A 85 -6.83 14.90 -15.13
C ALA A 85 -6.32 14.42 -13.76
N ILE A 86 -5.21 13.67 -13.74
CA ILE A 86 -4.54 13.23 -12.49
C ILE A 86 -4.03 14.44 -11.70
N GLN A 87 -3.44 15.43 -12.34
CA GLN A 87 -2.99 16.67 -11.70
C GLN A 87 -4.17 17.42 -11.07
N SER A 88 -5.28 17.57 -11.81
CA SER A 88 -6.49 18.20 -11.29
C SER A 88 -7.05 17.47 -10.06
N ASN A 89 -7.13 16.14 -10.13
CA ASN A 89 -7.57 15.31 -9.01
C ASN A 89 -6.61 15.39 -7.81
N TRP A 90 -5.30 15.44 -8.08
CA TRP A 90 -4.27 15.61 -7.07
C TRP A 90 -4.47 16.94 -6.34
N ASP A 91 -4.61 18.05 -7.06
CA ASP A 91 -4.80 19.38 -6.47
C ASP A 91 -6.12 19.46 -5.69
N ALA A 92 -7.19 18.82 -6.18
CA ALA A 92 -8.44 18.69 -5.44
C ALA A 92 -8.26 17.87 -4.14
N GLY A 93 -7.52 16.76 -4.20
CA GLY A 93 -7.18 15.95 -3.04
C GLY A 93 -6.35 16.71 -2.00
N VAL A 94 -5.37 17.51 -2.44
CA VAL A 94 -4.58 18.39 -1.58
C VAL A 94 -5.48 19.37 -0.83
N ARG A 95 -6.38 20.06 -1.55
CA ARG A 95 -7.32 21.02 -0.93
C ARG A 95 -8.25 20.33 0.07
N ALA A 96 -8.86 19.20 -0.31
CA ALA A 96 -9.79 18.47 0.53
C ALA A 96 -9.14 17.98 1.83
N VAL A 97 -7.94 17.37 1.75
CA VAL A 97 -7.20 16.90 2.94
C VAL A 97 -6.83 18.06 3.86
N ASN A 98 -6.33 19.17 3.30
CA ASN A 98 -5.97 20.34 4.10
C ASN A 98 -7.20 20.97 4.78
N GLN A 99 -8.33 21.01 4.09
CA GLN A 99 -9.59 21.50 4.64
C GLN A 99 -10.08 20.61 5.79
N GLU A 100 -10.09 19.27 5.63
CA GLU A 100 -10.47 18.35 6.72
C GLU A 100 -9.55 18.48 7.94
N LEU A 101 -8.24 18.64 7.72
CA LEU A 101 -7.28 18.85 8.81
C LEU A 101 -7.50 20.20 9.51
N LEU A 102 -7.84 21.26 8.77
CA LEU A 102 -8.17 22.56 9.34
C LEU A 102 -9.45 22.48 10.18
N LEU A 103 -10.51 21.87 9.67
CA LEU A 103 -11.76 21.64 10.43
C LEU A 103 -11.48 20.88 11.72
N SER A 104 -10.63 19.85 11.65
CA SER A 104 -10.23 19.11 12.84
C SER A 104 -9.44 19.95 13.85
N ALA A 105 -8.69 20.97 13.40
CA ALA A 105 -7.94 21.87 14.25
C ALA A 105 -8.84 22.93 14.91
N THR A 106 -9.94 23.33 14.25
CA THR A 106 -10.93 24.29 14.77
C THR A 106 -12.00 23.66 15.67
N GLY A 107 -11.83 22.40 16.07
CA GLY A 107 -12.69 21.72 17.05
C GLY A 107 -13.71 20.75 16.47
N TYR A 108 -13.75 20.54 15.15
CA TYR A 108 -14.62 19.53 14.55
C TYR A 108 -14.21 18.12 15.02
N ALA A 109 -15.18 17.35 15.51
CA ALA A 109 -14.93 16.01 16.00
C ALA A 109 -14.52 15.08 14.86
N MET A 110 -13.30 14.55 14.93
CA MET A 110 -12.77 13.63 13.92
C MET A 110 -12.12 12.42 14.59
N ASN A 111 -12.42 11.22 14.06
CA ASN A 111 -11.77 9.99 14.47
C ASN A 111 -10.23 10.14 14.40
N ARG A 112 -9.53 9.81 15.50
CA ARG A 112 -8.07 9.95 15.61
C ARG A 112 -7.32 9.25 14.48
N LEU A 113 -7.74 8.05 14.09
CA LEU A 113 -7.07 7.27 13.05
C LEU A 113 -7.32 7.85 11.65
N ARG A 114 -8.52 8.39 11.38
CA ARG A 114 -8.78 9.16 10.14
C ARG A 114 -7.87 10.39 10.08
N ARG A 115 -7.80 11.16 11.18
CA ARG A 115 -6.92 12.34 11.29
C ARG A 115 -5.45 12.01 11.03
N ASN A 116 -4.97 10.89 11.56
CA ASN A 116 -3.62 10.41 11.29
C ASN A 116 -3.43 10.00 9.83
N GLY A 117 -4.42 9.34 9.21
CA GLY A 117 -4.43 9.05 7.77
C GLY A 117 -4.33 10.31 6.92
N LEU A 118 -5.12 11.35 7.22
CA LEU A 118 -5.06 12.65 6.55
C LEU A 118 -3.69 13.33 6.71
N ARG A 119 -3.06 13.23 7.89
CA ARG A 119 -1.69 13.73 8.09
C ARG A 119 -0.67 12.98 7.24
N ILE A 120 -0.84 11.67 7.04
CA ILE A 120 -0.01 10.90 6.09
C ILE A 120 -0.22 11.42 4.67
N CYS A 121 -1.46 11.64 4.24
CA CYS A 121 -1.77 12.21 2.92
C CYS A 121 -1.12 13.58 2.74
N SER A 122 -1.27 14.48 3.72
CA SER A 122 -0.65 15.81 3.69
C SER A 122 0.88 15.74 3.57
N ALA A 123 1.53 14.82 4.30
CA ALA A 123 2.97 14.60 4.18
C ALA A 123 3.40 14.04 2.82
N ILE A 124 2.59 13.16 2.21
CA ILE A 124 2.82 12.67 0.84
C ILE A 124 2.71 13.83 -0.15
N PHE A 125 1.67 14.65 -0.02
CA PHE A 125 1.45 15.81 -0.89
C PHE A 125 2.59 16.81 -0.83
N ALA A 126 3.03 17.17 0.38
CA ALA A 126 4.08 18.17 0.58
C ALA A 126 5.50 17.64 0.28
N GLY A 127 5.82 16.42 0.72
CA GLY A 127 7.19 15.90 0.71
C GLY A 127 7.54 14.95 -0.43
N VAL A 128 6.55 14.27 -1.03
CA VAL A 128 6.78 13.27 -2.09
C VAL A 128 6.42 13.81 -3.47
N GLY A 129 5.32 14.55 -3.56
CA GLY A 129 4.81 15.13 -4.81
C GLY A 129 4.11 14.11 -5.73
N LEU A 130 3.44 14.62 -6.76
CA LEU A 130 2.56 13.83 -7.63
C LEU A 130 3.33 12.73 -8.37
N GLN A 131 4.38 13.09 -9.11
CA GLN A 131 5.05 12.16 -10.03
C GLN A 131 5.58 10.91 -9.32
N LYS A 132 6.26 11.09 -8.18
CA LYS A 132 6.84 9.98 -7.42
C LYS A 132 5.78 9.13 -6.73
N THR A 133 4.70 9.76 -6.27
CA THR A 133 3.52 9.07 -5.71
C THR A 133 2.84 8.22 -6.78
N PHE A 134 2.62 8.79 -7.96
CA PHE A 134 2.03 8.12 -9.12
C PHE A 134 2.85 6.90 -9.56
N ILE A 135 4.19 7.04 -9.67
CA ILE A 135 5.08 5.93 -10.02
C ILE A 135 4.97 4.80 -8.98
N THR A 136 4.98 5.15 -7.69
CA THR A 136 4.88 4.15 -6.62
C THR A 136 3.52 3.46 -6.62
N TYR A 137 2.44 4.22 -6.80
CA TYR A 137 1.08 3.68 -6.92
C TYR A 137 0.97 2.70 -8.08
N CYS A 138 1.39 3.11 -9.28
CA CYS A 138 1.36 2.26 -10.47
C CYS A 138 2.27 1.04 -10.34
N ALA A 139 3.44 1.15 -9.70
CA ALA A 139 4.34 0.01 -9.52
C ALA A 139 3.74 -1.07 -8.59
N TYR A 140 3.00 -0.68 -7.55
CA TYR A 140 2.32 -1.65 -6.69
C TYR A 140 1.13 -2.29 -7.40
N GLN A 141 0.37 -1.51 -8.17
CA GLN A 141 -0.73 -2.03 -8.96
C GLN A 141 -0.23 -2.99 -10.08
N TYR A 142 0.88 -2.64 -10.74
CA TYR A 142 1.61 -3.53 -11.66
C TYR A 142 1.88 -4.88 -11.02
N LEU A 143 2.43 -4.88 -9.80
CA LEU A 143 2.75 -6.12 -9.10
C LEU A 143 1.50 -6.94 -8.76
N GLN A 144 0.37 -6.28 -8.50
CA GLN A 144 -0.89 -6.95 -8.20
C GLN A 144 -1.43 -7.69 -9.43
N GLU A 145 -1.33 -7.08 -10.61
CA GLU A 145 -1.77 -7.68 -11.87
C GLU A 145 -0.79 -8.74 -12.42
N PHE A 146 0.52 -8.44 -12.39
CA PHE A 146 1.54 -9.31 -12.97
C PHE A 146 1.71 -10.62 -12.20
N ASN A 147 1.45 -10.61 -10.89
CA ASN A 147 1.47 -11.81 -10.07
C ASN A 147 0.32 -11.75 -9.06
N LEU A 148 -0.82 -12.32 -9.45
CA LEU A 148 -2.04 -12.35 -8.62
C LEU A 148 -1.81 -13.00 -7.24
N ASN A 149 -0.85 -13.92 -7.13
CA ASN A 149 -0.48 -14.59 -5.87
C ASN A 149 0.56 -13.81 -5.07
N GLN A 150 1.06 -12.68 -5.58
CA GLN A 150 2.01 -11.81 -4.88
C GLN A 150 1.38 -11.17 -3.67
N PHE A 151 0.07 -10.95 -3.64
CA PHE A 151 -0.66 -10.41 -2.49
C PHE A 151 -1.68 -11.42 -1.97
N ALA A 152 -1.61 -11.77 -0.68
CA ALA A 152 -2.52 -12.74 -0.08
C ALA A 152 -3.98 -12.26 -0.07
N THR A 153 -4.20 -10.95 0.01
CA THR A 153 -5.53 -10.30 0.00
C THR A 153 -5.42 -8.85 -0.46
N ASP A 154 -6.53 -8.25 -0.89
CA ASP A 154 -6.64 -6.80 -1.15
C ASP A 154 -6.20 -5.97 0.05
N THR A 155 -6.51 -6.43 1.26
CA THR A 155 -6.11 -5.78 2.51
C THR A 155 -4.59 -5.76 2.66
N SER A 156 -3.91 -6.82 2.22
CA SER A 156 -2.44 -6.92 2.22
C SER A 156 -1.83 -5.97 1.19
N PHE A 157 -2.41 -5.93 -0.01
CA PHE A 157 -2.05 -4.99 -1.06
C PHE A 157 -2.14 -3.54 -0.58
N ARG A 158 -3.32 -3.11 -0.10
CA ARG A 158 -3.54 -1.75 0.42
C ARG A 158 -2.57 -1.40 1.53
N HIS A 159 -2.26 -2.35 2.43
CA HIS A 159 -1.33 -2.10 3.53
C HIS A 159 0.08 -1.82 3.01
N LEU A 160 0.58 -2.65 2.09
CA LEU A 160 1.92 -2.51 1.56
C LEU A 160 2.08 -1.26 0.68
N LEU A 161 1.09 -0.96 -0.16
CA LEU A 161 1.06 0.26 -0.96
C LEU A 161 1.07 1.52 -0.06
N VAL A 162 0.13 1.63 0.88
CA VAL A 162 0.06 2.81 1.78
C VAL A 162 1.34 2.93 2.60
N ARG A 163 1.91 1.81 3.06
CA ARG A 163 3.18 1.83 3.78
C ARG A 163 4.34 2.29 2.90
N ALA A 164 4.38 1.89 1.63
CA ALA A 164 5.38 2.36 0.68
C ALA A 164 5.26 3.88 0.47
N LEU A 165 4.06 4.39 0.21
CA LEU A 165 3.79 5.81 0.04
C LEU A 165 4.17 6.61 1.30
N ARG A 166 3.78 6.14 2.48
CA ARG A 166 4.15 6.74 3.75
C ARG A 166 5.66 6.74 3.97
N ASN A 167 6.37 5.68 3.60
CA ASN A 167 7.82 5.60 3.77
C ASN A 167 8.58 6.54 2.83
N GLU A 168 7.99 6.94 1.71
CA GLU A 168 8.52 8.02 0.86
C GLU A 168 8.35 9.40 1.54
N ALA A 169 7.29 9.59 2.33
CA ALA A 169 7.04 10.78 3.15
C ALA A 169 7.83 10.75 4.47
N LYS A 170 9.16 10.88 4.36
CA LYS A 170 10.15 10.68 5.46
C LYS A 170 9.83 11.43 6.75
N ASP A 171 9.19 12.61 6.65
CA ASP A 171 8.89 13.49 7.79
C ASP A 171 7.83 12.91 8.75
N PHE A 172 7.09 11.88 8.35
CA PHE A 172 6.10 11.22 9.21
C PHE A 172 6.73 10.19 10.19
N ASN A 173 8.00 9.82 10.01
CA ASN A 173 8.71 8.85 10.88
C ASN A 173 9.91 9.48 11.65
N PRO A 174 9.74 10.58 12.40
CA PRO A 174 10.88 11.25 13.05
C PRO A 174 11.45 10.44 14.24
N ASN A 175 10.68 9.53 14.85
CA ASN A 175 10.96 9.11 16.23
C ASN A 175 11.76 7.81 16.38
N LEU A 176 12.09 7.09 15.31
CA LEU A 176 12.78 5.79 15.43
C LEU A 176 13.83 5.63 14.34
N ILE A 177 15.05 6.01 14.70
CA ILE A 177 16.26 5.89 13.88
C ILE A 177 16.89 4.52 14.14
N ASN A 178 17.28 3.82 13.08
CA ASN A 178 18.11 2.64 13.18
C ASN A 178 19.50 3.06 13.68
N LYS A 179 19.90 2.62 14.88
CA LYS A 179 21.19 2.98 15.50
C LYS A 179 22.40 2.58 14.64
N THR A 180 22.28 1.54 13.81
CA THR A 180 23.35 1.04 12.94
C THR A 180 23.46 1.83 11.64
N THR A 181 22.35 2.30 11.07
CA THR A 181 22.35 2.92 9.74
C THR A 181 22.05 4.42 9.74
N GLY A 182 21.69 5.00 10.89
CA GLY A 182 21.29 6.40 11.02
C GLY A 182 19.98 6.76 10.30
N LYS A 183 19.32 5.79 9.68
CA LYS A 183 18.11 5.99 8.87
C LYS A 183 16.84 5.71 9.69
N PRO A 184 15.72 6.42 9.43
CA PRO A 184 14.43 6.05 10.00
C PRO A 184 14.10 4.58 9.70
N LEU A 185 13.69 3.84 10.72
CA LEU A 185 13.25 2.46 10.57
C LEU A 185 11.89 2.45 9.83
N ALA A 186 11.86 1.91 8.61
CA ALA A 186 10.66 1.83 7.74
C ALA A 186 9.45 1.08 8.35
N TYR A 187 9.68 0.31 9.42
CA TYR A 187 8.67 -0.48 10.12
C TYR A 187 8.53 -0.10 11.59
N SER A 188 8.98 1.10 11.96
CA SER A 188 9.08 1.51 13.35
C SER A 188 7.78 1.99 13.95
N SER A 189 6.89 2.51 13.10
CA SER A 189 5.63 3.07 13.52
C SER A 189 4.45 2.24 12.98
N PRO A 190 3.42 2.01 13.82
CA PRO A 190 2.25 1.25 13.43
C PRO A 190 1.52 1.94 12.28
N LEU A 191 0.91 1.14 11.40
CA LEU A 191 -0.06 1.61 10.42
C LEU A 191 -1.37 0.91 10.74
N TYR A 192 -2.29 1.62 11.37
CA TYR A 192 -3.58 1.06 11.75
C TYR A 192 -4.52 0.96 10.54
N MET A 193 -5.53 0.10 10.65
CA MET A 193 -6.47 -0.20 9.56
C MET A 193 -7.16 1.07 9.05
N ASN A 194 -7.74 1.87 9.94
CA ASN A 194 -8.46 3.09 9.56
C ASN A 194 -7.54 4.20 9.03
N GLU A 195 -6.29 4.25 9.49
CA GLU A 195 -5.28 5.17 8.92
C GLU A 195 -4.99 4.78 7.47
N ARG A 196 -4.73 3.48 7.24
CA ARG A 196 -4.50 2.92 5.91
C ARG A 196 -5.69 3.16 4.99
N ASP A 197 -6.90 2.88 5.46
CA ASP A 197 -8.11 2.96 4.64
C ASP A 197 -8.40 4.41 4.23
N CYS A 198 -8.14 5.37 5.12
CA CYS A 198 -8.19 6.80 4.79
C CYS A 198 -7.17 7.18 3.70
N VAL A 199 -5.91 6.75 3.81
CA VAL A 199 -4.90 7.03 2.77
C VAL A 199 -5.26 6.35 1.45
N TRP A 200 -5.74 5.11 1.51
CA TRP A 200 -6.19 4.38 0.33
C TRP A 200 -7.36 5.09 -0.36
N GLU A 201 -8.37 5.53 0.39
CA GLU A 201 -9.53 6.27 -0.13
C GLU A 201 -9.09 7.52 -0.91
N VAL A 202 -8.22 8.35 -0.33
CA VAL A 202 -7.70 9.54 -1.00
C VAL A 202 -6.89 9.17 -2.25
N MET A 203 -5.94 8.25 -2.14
CA MET A 203 -5.05 7.91 -3.25
C MET A 203 -5.79 7.22 -4.40
N SER A 204 -6.73 6.32 -4.09
CA SER A 204 -7.58 5.68 -5.10
C SER A 204 -8.60 6.65 -5.71
N GLY A 205 -9.06 7.67 -4.98
CA GLY A 205 -9.85 8.76 -5.55
C GLY A 205 -9.07 9.61 -6.56
N ILE A 206 -7.77 9.84 -6.31
CA ILE A 206 -6.92 10.63 -7.21
C ILE A 206 -6.56 9.83 -8.47
N PHE A 207 -6.03 8.62 -8.30
CA PHE A 207 -5.47 7.83 -9.39
C PHE A 207 -6.50 6.91 -10.06
N GLY A 208 -7.63 6.67 -9.40
CA GLY A 208 -8.72 5.83 -9.87
C GLY A 208 -8.31 4.39 -10.17
N ALA A 209 -9.19 3.71 -10.90
CA ALA A 209 -8.83 2.55 -11.73
C ALA A 209 -8.12 2.97 -13.03
N THR A 210 -8.10 4.27 -13.34
CA THR A 210 -7.60 4.86 -14.60
C THR A 210 -6.10 4.69 -14.75
N GLY A 211 -5.32 4.85 -13.67
CA GLY A 211 -3.88 4.50 -13.69
C GLY A 211 -3.61 3.04 -14.05
N MET A 212 -4.54 2.12 -13.71
CA MET A 212 -4.44 0.70 -14.07
C MET A 212 -4.99 0.35 -15.44
N LYS A 213 -6.17 0.83 -15.82
CA LYS A 213 -6.70 0.59 -17.17
C LYS A 213 -5.75 1.10 -18.25
N LEU A 214 -5.03 2.20 -17.99
CA LEU A 214 -4.01 2.68 -18.91
C LEU A 214 -2.77 1.78 -18.92
N TYR A 215 -2.29 1.31 -17.77
CA TYR A 215 -1.21 0.32 -17.71
C TYR A 215 -1.51 -0.94 -18.54
N THR A 216 -2.71 -1.53 -18.39
CA THR A 216 -3.11 -2.72 -19.14
C THR A 216 -3.24 -2.45 -20.64
N GLN A 217 -3.68 -1.25 -21.03
CA GLN A 217 -3.75 -0.82 -22.43
C GLN A 217 -2.38 -0.54 -23.05
N LEU A 218 -1.45 0.01 -22.26
CA LEU A 218 -0.09 0.31 -22.67
C LEU A 218 0.77 -0.96 -22.76
N GLU A 219 0.62 -1.92 -21.84
CA GLU A 219 1.31 -3.22 -21.91
C GLU A 219 0.87 -4.03 -23.14
N LYS A 220 -0.45 -4.06 -23.42
CA LYS A 220 -1.00 -4.64 -24.66
C LYS A 220 -0.50 -3.92 -25.92
N ARG A 221 -0.12 -2.65 -25.84
CA ARG A 221 0.45 -1.90 -26.96
C ARG A 221 1.95 -2.20 -27.13
N ALA A 222 2.71 -2.22 -26.04
CA ALA A 222 4.13 -2.57 -26.05
C ALA A 222 4.37 -4.00 -26.57
N GLU A 223 3.52 -4.96 -26.19
CA GLU A 223 3.61 -6.33 -26.67
C GLU A 223 3.32 -6.43 -28.18
N ARG A 224 2.31 -5.68 -28.67
CA ARG A 224 2.05 -5.57 -30.11
C ARG A 224 3.24 -4.98 -30.89
N LEU A 225 3.90 -3.96 -30.35
CA LEU A 225 5.08 -3.36 -30.97
C LEU A 225 6.29 -4.32 -31.00
N ARG A 226 6.54 -5.07 -29.92
CA ARG A 226 7.57 -6.12 -29.89
C ARG A 226 7.31 -7.20 -30.93
N GLN A 227 6.07 -7.66 -31.03
CA GLN A 227 5.68 -8.68 -32.00
C GLN A 227 5.84 -8.18 -33.44
N ASN A 228 5.45 -6.94 -33.72
CA ASN A 228 5.66 -6.32 -35.02
C ASN A 228 7.15 -6.20 -35.38
N ASN A 229 8.00 -5.79 -34.45
CA ASN A 229 9.45 -5.71 -34.68
C ASN A 229 10.08 -7.09 -34.94
N LEU A 230 9.65 -8.13 -34.23
CA LEU A 230 10.06 -9.51 -34.48
C LEU A 230 9.64 -9.98 -35.89
N ASN A 231 8.43 -9.64 -36.32
CA ASN A 231 7.91 -9.98 -37.64
C ASN A 231 8.67 -9.24 -38.75
N ILE A 232 8.95 -7.95 -38.59
CA ILE A 232 9.75 -7.15 -39.53
C ILE A 232 11.17 -7.71 -39.65
N ASN A 233 11.83 -8.02 -38.52
CA ASN A 233 13.18 -8.59 -38.54
C ASN A 233 13.23 -9.98 -39.20
N LYS A 234 12.18 -10.80 -39.03
CA LYS A 234 12.03 -12.04 -39.79
C LYS A 234 11.86 -11.78 -41.29
N ALA A 235 11.03 -10.81 -41.67
CA ALA A 235 10.82 -10.45 -43.06
C ALA A 235 12.12 -9.94 -43.73
N ILE A 236 12.89 -9.09 -43.05
CA ILE A 236 14.19 -8.61 -43.52
C ILE A 236 15.18 -9.77 -43.72
N LYS A 237 15.24 -10.72 -42.77
CA LYS A 237 16.08 -11.93 -42.90
C LYS A 237 15.69 -12.84 -44.06
N ASN A 238 14.43 -12.81 -44.49
CA ASN A 238 13.96 -13.64 -45.60
C ASN A 238 14.16 -12.96 -46.97
N ILE A 239 14.52 -11.67 -46.99
CA ILE A 239 14.85 -10.90 -48.20
C ILE A 239 16.36 -10.94 -48.48
N GLN A 240 17.18 -11.22 -47.47
CA GLN A 240 18.63 -11.46 -47.58
C GLN A 240 18.93 -12.91 -47.93
#